data_AF-A0A7M7L4U7-F1
#
_entry.id   AF-A0A7M7L4U7-F1
#
_cell.length_a   1.000
_cell.length_b   1.000
_cell.length_c   1.000
_cell.angle_alpha   90.00
_cell.angle_beta   90.00
_cell.angle_gamma   90.00
#
_symmetry.space_group_name_H-M   'P 1'
#
loop_
_entity.id
_entity.type
_entity.pdbx_description
1 polymer ?
#
loop_
_entity_poly.entity_id
_entity_poly.type
_entity_poly.pdbx_seq_one_letter_code
_entity_poly.pdbx_strand_id
1 'polypeptide(L)'
;MKKICELCVLCIRKYPEWDKPRVYPAFEVVRARCELEKTEGRLHAKWLEQQKKRKFMDEQWQHMRRQELILRESFIKFNRFVKENQEKRDRADTKIKEERERQTIRQEEIKQINENLKHMYDVRDRMKKHVQEYQKYSYYLDRVITETGEFQSISDIFNRYETLVEARSILTEHQDKNLRLLEERGTEMHHMTELKAQQILGLNNVLAQLQARRDKAEVQARKWESIVSEIKVTATEKNLEHTQVKTCCWNLYQQICKKKDIPVTVSKDNIEQQLDQIKRTIIELKSIMKIAKIITK
;
A
#
# COMPACT_ATOMS: atom_id res chain seq x y z
N MET A 1 115.98 73.22 21.22
CA MET A 1 117.44 72.94 21.34
C MET A 1 118.16 73.59 20.17
N LYS A 2 119.35 74.19 20.40
CA LYS A 2 120.37 74.73 19.46
C LYS A 2 119.86 75.31 18.10
N LYS A 3 119.82 76.62 17.87
CA LYS A 3 120.92 77.63 17.71
C LYS A 3 121.97 77.29 16.64
N ILE A 4 122.03 78.14 15.60
CA ILE A 4 123.14 78.91 14.99
C ILE A 4 122.39 80.00 14.16
N CYS A 5 122.50 81.33 14.30
CA CYS A 5 123.52 82.30 14.73
C CYS A 5 124.46 82.77 13.62
N GLU A 6 124.19 83.98 13.07
CA GLU A 6 125.11 85.09 12.71
C GLU A 6 124.37 86.00 11.68
N LEU A 7 124.14 87.32 11.86
CA LEU A 7 124.94 88.52 12.19
C LEU A 7 125.63 89.19 10.99
N CYS A 8 125.66 90.54 11.03
CA CYS A 8 126.26 91.49 10.06
C CYS A 8 125.60 91.54 8.66
N VAL A 9 125.39 92.67 7.98
CA VAL A 9 125.65 94.13 8.20
C VAL A 9 124.51 94.93 7.48
N LEU A 10 124.39 96.26 7.40
CA LEU A 10 125.26 97.43 7.65
C LEU A 10 124.39 98.68 7.98
N CYS A 11 124.97 99.73 8.56
CA CYS A 11 124.34 101.06 8.68
C CYS A 11 124.09 101.73 7.32
N ILE A 12 122.92 102.36 7.13
CA ILE A 12 122.76 103.44 6.13
C ILE A 12 122.08 104.67 6.77
N ARG A 13 122.80 105.78 6.67
CA ARG A 13 122.47 107.18 7.01
C ARG A 13 120.97 107.54 7.06
N LYS A 14 120.57 108.21 8.15
CA LYS A 14 119.50 109.22 8.08
C LYS A 14 120.00 110.39 7.23
N TYR A 15 119.57 110.48 5.98
CA TYR A 15 119.62 111.73 5.22
C TYR A 15 118.44 112.62 5.64
N PRO A 16 118.58 113.97 5.63
CA PRO A 16 117.47 114.88 5.89
C PRO A 16 116.38 114.76 4.82
N GLU A 17 115.12 115.00 5.21
CA GLU A 17 113.91 114.79 4.38
C GLU A 17 113.75 115.82 3.24
N TRP A 18 114.68 115.83 2.28
CA TRP A 18 114.58 116.62 1.05
C TRP A 18 113.87 115.86 -0.08
N ASP A 19 112.74 115.22 0.22
CA ASP A 19 111.73 114.82 -0.79
C ASP A 19 110.41 114.33 -0.15
N LYS A 20 109.78 115.19 0.64
CA LYS A 20 108.31 115.14 0.81
C LYS A 20 107.72 116.19 -0.14
N PRO A 21 107.04 115.80 -1.23
CA PRO A 21 106.42 116.75 -2.14
C PRO A 21 105.51 117.72 -1.39
N ARG A 22 105.67 119.02 -1.67
CA ARG A 22 104.88 120.09 -1.06
C ARG A 22 103.40 119.84 -1.33
N VAL A 23 102.57 119.87 -0.29
CA VAL A 23 101.13 119.55 -0.41
C VAL A 23 100.42 120.67 -1.14
N TYR A 24 100.25 120.49 -2.45
CA TYR A 24 99.47 121.36 -3.32
C TYR A 24 98.12 120.67 -3.59
N PRO A 25 96.99 121.40 -3.74
CA PRO A 25 95.69 120.76 -4.00
C PRO A 25 95.70 119.82 -5.21
N ALA A 26 96.48 120.15 -6.25
CA ALA A 26 96.70 119.27 -7.40
C ALA A 26 97.38 117.93 -7.03
N PHE A 27 98.32 117.91 -6.09
CA PHE A 27 99.00 116.70 -5.63
C PHE A 27 98.11 115.83 -4.74
N GLU A 28 97.25 116.43 -3.92
CA GLU A 28 96.23 115.69 -3.17
C GLU A 28 95.17 115.10 -4.09
N VAL A 29 94.73 115.84 -5.11
CA VAL A 29 93.83 115.29 -6.16
C VAL A 29 94.51 114.13 -6.92
N VAL A 30 95.81 114.21 -7.22
CA VAL A 30 96.55 113.09 -7.81
C VAL A 30 96.65 111.90 -6.85
N ARG A 31 96.93 112.13 -5.55
CA ARG A 31 96.96 111.05 -4.55
C ARG A 31 95.58 110.39 -4.41
N ALA A 32 94.52 111.19 -4.28
CA ALA A 32 93.15 110.71 -4.18
C ALA A 32 92.72 109.95 -5.44
N ARG A 33 93.13 110.38 -6.64
CA ARG A 33 92.93 109.63 -7.89
C ARG A 33 93.67 108.29 -7.88
N CYS A 34 94.95 108.26 -7.50
CA CYS A 34 95.71 107.01 -7.38
C CYS A 34 95.18 106.08 -6.27
N GLU A 35 94.61 106.61 -5.20
CA GLU A 35 93.98 105.83 -4.14
C GLU A 35 92.61 105.29 -4.57
N LEU A 36 91.82 106.10 -5.31
CA LEU A 36 90.57 105.72 -5.94
C LEU A 36 90.80 104.64 -7.01
N GLU A 37 91.78 104.78 -7.89
CA GLU A 37 92.17 103.75 -8.86
C GLU A 37 92.61 102.44 -8.16
N LYS A 38 93.32 102.54 -7.03
CA LYS A 38 93.68 101.37 -6.19
C LYS A 38 92.49 100.76 -5.45
N THR A 39 91.45 101.51 -5.09
CA THR A 39 90.25 100.96 -4.46
C THR A 39 89.27 100.42 -5.50
N GLU A 40 89.12 101.07 -6.65
CA GLU A 40 88.41 100.58 -7.83
C GLU A 40 89.02 99.29 -8.36
N GLY A 41 90.35 99.19 -8.51
CA GLY A 41 91.02 97.94 -8.88
C GLY A 41 90.78 96.80 -7.88
N ARG A 42 90.77 97.11 -6.58
CA ARG A 42 90.44 96.13 -5.53
C ARG A 42 88.96 95.74 -5.53
N LEU A 43 88.05 96.69 -5.77
CA LEU A 43 86.61 96.46 -5.89
C LEU A 43 86.31 95.61 -7.12
N HIS A 44 86.93 95.91 -8.26
CA HIS A 44 86.80 95.17 -9.51
C HIS A 44 87.35 93.74 -9.36
N ALA A 45 88.49 93.54 -8.71
CA ALA A 45 89.01 92.22 -8.37
C ALA A 45 88.03 91.43 -7.46
N LYS A 46 87.41 92.08 -6.46
CA LYS A 46 86.39 91.46 -5.60
C LYS A 46 85.09 91.15 -6.34
N TRP A 47 84.67 91.98 -7.29
CA TRP A 47 83.54 91.69 -8.18
C TRP A 47 83.83 90.48 -9.07
N LEU A 48 85.04 90.40 -9.65
CA LEU A 48 85.47 89.27 -10.47
C LEU A 48 85.53 87.96 -9.67
N GLU A 49 86.04 88.02 -8.42
CA GLU A 49 86.04 86.91 -7.47
C GLU A 49 84.62 86.46 -7.13
N GLN A 50 83.72 87.41 -6.82
CA GLN A 50 82.33 87.12 -6.49
C GLN A 50 81.53 86.59 -7.68
N GLN A 51 81.80 87.06 -8.89
CA GLN A 51 81.19 86.57 -10.12
C GLN A 51 81.65 85.14 -10.44
N LYS A 52 82.93 84.81 -10.22
CA LYS A 52 83.45 83.44 -10.28
C LYS A 52 82.79 82.53 -9.24
N LYS A 53 82.67 82.99 -7.99
CA LYS A 53 81.99 82.24 -6.91
C LYS A 53 80.50 82.01 -7.22
N ARG A 54 79.78 83.01 -7.74
CA ARG A 54 78.38 82.85 -8.16
C ARG A 54 78.25 81.79 -9.25
N LYS A 55 79.05 81.86 -10.32
CA LYS A 55 79.06 80.84 -11.38
C LYS A 55 79.32 79.43 -10.84
N PHE A 56 80.33 79.26 -9.99
CA PHE A 56 80.62 77.96 -9.35
C PHE A 56 79.46 77.47 -8.47
N MET A 57 78.84 78.34 -7.67
CA MET A 57 77.67 77.98 -6.87
C MET A 57 76.47 77.61 -7.74
N ASP A 58 76.21 78.35 -8.83
CA ASP A 58 75.14 78.06 -9.79
C ASP A 58 75.38 76.71 -10.48
N GLU A 59 76.62 76.39 -10.86
CA GLU A 59 77.01 75.08 -11.40
C GLU A 59 76.78 73.95 -10.39
N GLN A 60 77.12 74.15 -9.11
CA GLN A 60 76.86 73.19 -8.03
C GLN A 60 75.35 73.00 -7.78
N TRP A 61 74.56 74.09 -7.75
CA TRP A 61 73.10 74.01 -7.64
C TRP A 61 72.47 73.29 -8.83
N GLN A 62 72.95 73.53 -10.05
CA GLN A 62 72.52 72.80 -11.25
C GLN A 62 72.95 71.32 -11.24
N HIS A 63 74.11 70.98 -10.65
CA HIS A 63 74.51 69.60 -10.46
C HIS A 63 73.62 68.88 -9.43
N MET A 64 73.40 69.49 -8.26
CA MET A 64 72.52 68.96 -7.22
C MET A 64 71.08 68.77 -7.72
N ARG A 65 70.53 69.72 -8.49
CA ARG A 65 69.20 69.60 -9.07
C ARG A 65 69.10 68.48 -10.12
N ARG A 66 70.19 68.21 -10.87
CA ARG A 66 70.27 67.04 -11.78
C ARG A 66 70.34 65.72 -11.00
N GLN A 67 71.15 65.65 -9.95
CA GLN A 67 71.22 64.48 -9.05
C GLN A 67 69.85 64.16 -8.44
N GLU A 68 69.15 65.18 -7.94
CA GLU A 68 67.81 65.03 -7.38
C GLU A 68 66.79 64.51 -8.41
N LEU A 69 66.82 65.04 -9.64
CA LEU A 69 65.92 64.60 -10.71
C LEU A 69 66.18 63.13 -11.10
N ILE A 70 67.45 62.73 -11.24
CA ILE A 70 67.85 61.35 -11.51
C ILE A 70 67.40 60.42 -10.39
N LEU A 71 67.52 60.84 -9.12
CA LEU A 71 67.08 60.04 -7.98
C LEU A 71 65.55 59.89 -7.95
N ARG A 72 64.80 60.97 -8.21
CA ARG A 72 63.33 60.94 -8.33
C ARG A 72 62.87 60.00 -9.45
N GLU A 73 63.48 60.10 -10.64
CA GLU A 73 63.20 59.18 -11.75
C GLU A 73 63.53 57.72 -11.39
N SER A 74 64.65 57.48 -10.73
CA SER A 74 65.08 56.15 -10.30
C SER A 74 64.13 55.56 -9.28
N PHE A 75 63.61 56.38 -8.35
CA PHE A 75 62.60 55.97 -7.38
C PHE A 75 61.26 55.64 -8.06
N ILE A 76 60.83 56.42 -9.06
CA ILE A 76 59.62 56.12 -9.86
C ILE A 76 59.79 54.80 -10.63
N LYS A 77 60.96 54.58 -11.25
CA LYS A 77 61.29 53.32 -11.96
C LYS A 77 61.32 52.12 -10.99
N PHE A 78 61.91 52.28 -9.81
CA PHE A 78 61.96 51.23 -8.78
C PHE A 78 60.57 50.90 -8.21
N ASN A 79 59.77 51.92 -7.85
CA ASN A 79 58.42 51.72 -7.35
C ASN A 79 57.54 51.01 -8.40
N ARG A 80 57.63 51.43 -9.67
CA ARG A 80 56.98 50.72 -10.79
C ARG A 80 57.44 49.26 -10.89
N PHE A 81 58.74 48.99 -10.83
CA PHE A 81 59.28 47.62 -10.89
C PHE A 81 58.81 46.74 -9.72
N VAL A 82 58.74 47.29 -8.50
CA VAL A 82 58.21 46.60 -7.32
C VAL A 82 56.73 46.28 -7.52
N LYS A 83 55.92 47.26 -7.97
CA LYS A 83 54.50 47.06 -8.23
C LYS A 83 54.25 46.02 -9.33
N GLU A 84 54.97 46.10 -10.45
CA GLU A 84 54.88 45.12 -11.54
C GLU A 84 55.31 43.71 -11.09
N ASN A 85 56.30 43.59 -10.20
CA ASN A 85 56.68 42.30 -9.62
C ASN A 85 55.59 41.75 -8.70
N GLN A 86 54.98 42.59 -7.86
CA GLN A 86 53.88 42.17 -7.01
C GLN A 86 52.68 41.73 -7.85
N GLU A 87 52.27 42.52 -8.85
CA GLU A 87 51.21 42.17 -9.81
C GLU A 87 51.53 40.88 -10.61
N LYS A 88 52.81 40.54 -10.83
CA LYS A 88 53.23 39.27 -11.44
C LYS A 88 53.14 38.10 -10.45
N ARG A 89 53.52 38.29 -9.18
CA ARG A 89 53.37 37.32 -8.10
C ARG A 89 51.90 37.02 -7.82
N ASP A 90 51.07 38.03 -7.62
CA ASP A 90 49.64 37.89 -7.32
C ASP A 90 48.91 37.13 -8.45
N ARG A 91 49.26 37.40 -9.72
CA ARG A 91 48.74 36.66 -10.88
C ARG A 91 49.24 35.21 -10.92
N ALA A 92 50.49 34.96 -10.57
CA ALA A 92 51.03 33.60 -10.49
C ALA A 92 50.35 32.81 -9.36
N ASP A 93 50.20 33.40 -8.17
CA ASP A 93 49.57 32.77 -7.01
C ASP A 93 48.09 32.49 -7.25
N THR A 94 47.36 33.41 -7.90
CA THR A 94 45.97 33.19 -8.30
C THR A 94 45.86 32.04 -9.30
N LYS A 95 46.72 32.02 -10.34
CA LYS A 95 46.73 30.94 -11.33
C LYS A 95 47.13 29.58 -10.73
N ILE A 96 48.01 29.56 -9.73
CA ILE A 96 48.38 28.34 -8.98
C ILE A 96 47.19 27.84 -8.14
N LYS A 97 46.42 28.74 -7.50
CA LYS A 97 45.21 28.36 -6.76
C LYS A 97 44.15 27.78 -7.68
N GLU A 98 43.81 28.48 -8.76
CA GLU A 98 42.86 27.99 -9.77
C GLU A 98 43.27 26.62 -10.34
N GLU A 99 44.56 26.42 -10.64
CA GLU A 99 45.03 25.15 -11.20
C GLU A 99 44.98 24.02 -10.18
N ARG A 100 45.25 24.30 -8.89
CA ARG A 100 45.07 23.32 -7.81
C ARG A 100 43.60 22.94 -7.64
N GLU A 101 42.68 23.90 -7.70
CA GLU A 101 41.23 23.65 -7.65
C GLU A 101 40.76 22.84 -8.87
N ARG A 102 41.23 23.17 -10.09
CA ARG A 102 40.97 22.35 -11.29
C ARG A 102 41.53 20.93 -11.15
N GLN A 103 42.69 20.76 -10.54
CA GLN A 103 43.29 19.45 -10.29
C GLN A 103 42.49 18.63 -9.26
N THR A 104 42.02 19.23 -8.16
CA THR A 104 41.22 18.49 -7.17
C THR A 104 39.89 18.04 -7.73
N ILE A 105 39.20 18.88 -8.51
CA ILE A 105 37.94 18.53 -9.18
C ILE A 105 38.16 17.34 -10.13
N ARG A 106 39.13 17.44 -11.04
CA ARG A 106 39.46 16.35 -11.99
C ARG A 106 39.90 15.08 -11.30
N GLN A 107 40.64 15.18 -10.19
CA GLN A 107 41.08 14.01 -9.44
C GLN A 107 39.90 13.27 -8.80
N GLU A 108 38.85 14.00 -8.38
CA GLU A 108 37.62 13.40 -7.85
C GLU A 108 36.75 12.78 -8.96
N GLU A 109 36.60 13.46 -10.11
CA GLU A 109 35.98 12.90 -11.32
C GLU A 109 36.65 11.59 -11.75
N ILE A 110 37.99 11.55 -11.75
CA ILE A 110 38.78 10.34 -12.05
C ILE A 110 38.51 9.22 -11.05
N LYS A 111 38.35 9.51 -9.74
CA LYS A 111 37.98 8.48 -8.76
C LYS A 111 36.59 7.93 -9.04
N GLN A 112 35.59 8.79 -9.21
CA GLN A 112 34.20 8.42 -9.46
C GLN A 112 34.08 7.57 -10.75
N ILE A 113 34.77 7.95 -11.82
CA ILE A 113 34.79 7.18 -13.07
C ILE A 113 35.46 5.82 -12.87
N ASN A 114 36.57 5.74 -12.10
CA ASN A 114 37.22 4.46 -11.79
C ASN A 114 36.36 3.54 -10.91
N GLU A 115 35.60 4.08 -9.95
CA GLU A 115 34.66 3.32 -9.13
C GLU A 115 33.49 2.80 -9.97
N ASN A 116 32.92 3.64 -10.84
CA ASN A 116 31.90 3.24 -11.80
C ASN A 116 32.42 2.15 -12.75
N LEU A 117 33.65 2.27 -13.26
CA LEU A 117 34.27 1.23 -14.10
C LEU A 117 34.44 -0.09 -13.36
N LYS A 118 34.91 -0.08 -12.10
CA LYS A 118 34.99 -1.29 -11.26
C LYS A 118 33.62 -1.94 -11.08
N HIS A 119 32.60 -1.16 -10.72
CA HIS A 119 31.24 -1.67 -10.59
C HIS A 119 30.71 -2.30 -11.88
N MET A 120 30.95 -1.66 -13.03
CA MET A 120 30.54 -2.21 -14.34
C MET A 120 31.31 -3.49 -14.70
N TYR A 121 32.59 -3.60 -14.32
CA TYR A 121 33.35 -4.85 -14.47
C TYR A 121 32.81 -5.96 -13.56
N ASP A 122 32.46 -5.66 -12.30
CA ASP A 122 31.84 -6.64 -11.40
C ASP A 122 30.47 -7.10 -11.91
N VAL A 123 29.64 -6.19 -12.45
CA VAL A 123 28.36 -6.52 -13.11
C VAL A 123 28.60 -7.44 -14.31
N ARG A 124 29.53 -7.06 -15.21
CA ARG A 124 29.92 -7.88 -16.37
C ARG A 124 30.34 -9.28 -15.96
N ASP A 125 31.17 -9.41 -14.92
CA ASP A 125 31.72 -10.70 -14.50
C ASP A 125 30.69 -11.56 -13.77
N ARG A 126 29.73 -10.97 -13.04
CA ARG A 126 28.52 -11.66 -12.56
C ARG A 126 27.65 -12.16 -13.72
N MET A 127 27.34 -11.29 -14.69
CA MET A 127 26.55 -11.66 -15.86
C MET A 127 27.23 -12.76 -16.68
N LYS A 128 28.56 -12.69 -16.85
CA LYS A 128 29.34 -13.71 -17.56
C LYS A 128 29.28 -15.08 -16.87
N LYS A 129 29.35 -15.13 -15.53
CA LYS A 129 29.15 -16.36 -14.76
C LYS A 129 27.76 -16.94 -14.99
N HIS A 130 26.71 -16.12 -14.89
CA HIS A 130 25.35 -16.58 -15.16
C HIS A 130 25.17 -17.08 -16.60
N VAL A 131 25.69 -16.38 -17.61
CA VAL A 131 25.66 -16.86 -19.00
C VAL A 131 26.34 -18.23 -19.13
N GLN A 132 27.49 -18.46 -18.48
CA GLN A 132 28.16 -19.75 -18.46
C GLN A 132 27.36 -20.84 -17.71
N GLU A 133 26.74 -20.50 -16.57
CA GLU A 133 25.88 -21.40 -15.80
C GLU A 133 24.63 -21.83 -16.58
N TYR A 134 24.02 -20.90 -17.34
CA TYR A 134 22.81 -21.13 -18.13
C TYR A 134 23.08 -21.69 -19.53
N GLN A 135 24.32 -21.59 -20.06
CA GLN A 135 24.70 -22.08 -21.39
C GLN A 135 24.34 -23.56 -21.61
N LYS A 136 24.42 -24.39 -20.56
CA LYS A 136 24.01 -25.80 -20.59
C LYS A 136 22.53 -26.01 -20.94
N TYR A 137 21.65 -25.08 -20.55
CA TYR A 137 20.23 -25.16 -20.88
C TYR A 137 19.96 -24.65 -22.29
N SER A 138 20.67 -23.63 -22.77
CA SER A 138 20.61 -23.22 -24.19
C SER A 138 20.97 -24.40 -25.09
N TYR A 139 22.13 -25.02 -24.85
CA TYR A 139 22.58 -26.19 -25.61
C TYR A 139 21.59 -27.36 -25.57
N TYR A 140 20.94 -27.59 -24.41
CA TYR A 140 19.88 -28.58 -24.30
C TYR A 140 18.66 -28.22 -25.16
N LEU A 141 18.20 -26.96 -25.15
CA LEU A 141 17.07 -26.49 -25.94
C LEU A 141 17.38 -26.50 -27.46
N ASP A 142 18.58 -26.09 -27.86
CA ASP A 142 19.08 -26.20 -29.25
C ASP A 142 19.10 -27.67 -29.72
N ARG A 143 19.50 -28.59 -28.85
CA ARG A 143 19.44 -30.04 -29.11
C ARG A 143 17.99 -30.54 -29.23
N VAL A 144 17.08 -30.12 -28.36
CA VAL A 144 15.65 -30.47 -28.44
C VAL A 144 15.01 -29.97 -29.73
N ILE A 145 15.36 -28.76 -30.18
CA ILE A 145 14.95 -28.23 -31.50
C ILE A 145 15.42 -29.16 -32.61
N THR A 146 16.70 -29.56 -32.56
CA THR A 146 17.32 -30.43 -33.57
C THR A 146 16.73 -31.85 -33.60
N GLU A 147 16.40 -32.41 -32.43
CA GLU A 147 15.85 -33.77 -32.30
C GLU A 147 14.36 -33.85 -32.62
N THR A 148 13.58 -32.84 -32.24
CA THR A 148 12.11 -32.87 -32.38
C THR A 148 11.64 -32.27 -33.72
N GLY A 149 12.33 -31.25 -34.24
CA GLY A 149 11.97 -30.57 -35.50
C GLY A 149 10.67 -29.75 -35.47
N GLU A 150 9.90 -29.80 -34.38
CA GLU A 150 8.60 -29.10 -34.21
C GLU A 150 8.73 -27.59 -33.98
N PHE A 151 9.90 -27.10 -33.58
CA PHE A 151 10.16 -25.70 -33.21
C PHE A 151 11.26 -25.11 -34.08
N GLN A 152 11.18 -23.81 -34.42
CA GLN A 152 12.20 -23.14 -35.24
C GLN A 152 13.22 -22.38 -34.38
N SER A 153 12.79 -21.92 -33.20
CA SER A 153 13.58 -21.16 -32.25
C SER A 153 13.30 -21.59 -30.81
N ILE A 154 14.28 -21.37 -29.91
CA ILE A 154 14.08 -21.50 -28.45
C ILE A 154 12.90 -20.62 -27.99
N SER A 155 12.69 -19.46 -28.64
CA SER A 155 11.56 -18.58 -28.32
C SER A 155 10.20 -19.24 -28.59
N ASP A 156 10.10 -20.14 -29.58
CA ASP A 156 8.84 -20.81 -29.90
C ASP A 156 8.45 -21.81 -28.82
N ILE A 157 9.46 -22.49 -28.24
CA ILE A 157 9.28 -23.38 -27.08
C ILE A 157 8.75 -22.59 -25.89
N PHE A 158 9.31 -21.40 -25.61
CA PHE A 158 8.83 -20.54 -24.53
C PHE A 158 7.40 -20.02 -24.80
N ASN A 159 7.12 -19.49 -25.99
CA ASN A 159 5.76 -19.06 -26.37
C ASN A 159 4.73 -20.21 -26.25
N ARG A 160 5.11 -21.42 -26.66
CA ARG A 160 4.28 -22.63 -26.53
C ARG A 160 4.08 -23.04 -25.07
N TYR A 161 5.10 -22.90 -24.24
CA TYR A 161 5.03 -23.17 -22.80
C TYR A 161 4.14 -22.13 -22.09
N GLU A 162 4.32 -20.84 -22.37
CA GLU A 162 3.52 -19.76 -21.80
C GLU A 162 2.04 -19.93 -22.13
N THR A 163 1.69 -20.12 -23.40
CA THR A 163 0.30 -20.40 -23.82
C THR A 163 -0.28 -21.66 -23.16
N LEU A 164 0.52 -22.70 -22.90
CA LEU A 164 0.09 -23.88 -22.14
C LEU A 164 -0.11 -23.59 -20.65
N VAL A 165 0.74 -22.76 -20.04
CA VAL A 165 0.62 -22.35 -18.63
C VAL A 165 -0.61 -21.47 -18.43
N GLU A 166 -0.87 -20.53 -19.33
CA GLU A 166 -2.08 -19.71 -19.34
C GLU A 166 -3.34 -20.58 -19.53
N ALA A 167 -3.35 -21.45 -20.53
CA ALA A 167 -4.47 -22.38 -20.75
C ALA A 167 -4.72 -23.28 -19.53
N ARG A 168 -3.65 -23.79 -18.90
CA ARG A 168 -3.76 -24.55 -17.64
C ARG A 168 -4.36 -23.69 -16.52
N SER A 169 -3.91 -22.44 -16.36
CA SER A 169 -4.44 -21.53 -15.33
C SER A 169 -5.95 -21.29 -15.51
N ILE A 170 -6.39 -21.02 -16.74
CA ILE A 170 -7.81 -20.83 -17.09
C ILE A 170 -8.61 -22.11 -16.83
N LEU A 171 -8.08 -23.28 -17.20
CA LEU A 171 -8.73 -24.57 -16.95
C LEU A 171 -8.85 -24.88 -15.45
N THR A 172 -7.82 -24.60 -14.65
CA THR A 172 -7.87 -24.76 -13.18
C THR A 172 -8.90 -23.80 -12.57
N GLU A 173 -8.92 -22.52 -12.96
CA GLU A 173 -9.92 -21.57 -12.45
C GLU A 173 -11.36 -21.98 -12.82
N HIS A 174 -11.57 -22.50 -14.03
CA HIS A 174 -12.86 -23.02 -14.47
C HIS A 174 -13.25 -24.31 -13.72
N GLN A 175 -12.30 -25.20 -13.45
CA GLN A 175 -12.51 -26.39 -12.63
C GLN A 175 -12.90 -26.02 -11.19
N ASP A 176 -12.19 -25.10 -10.56
CA ASP A 176 -12.48 -24.62 -9.20
C ASP A 176 -13.86 -23.97 -9.12
N LYS A 177 -14.24 -23.16 -10.12
CA LYS A 177 -15.60 -22.60 -10.25
C LYS A 177 -16.66 -23.69 -10.35
N ASN A 178 -16.43 -24.71 -11.17
CA ASN A 178 -17.37 -25.83 -11.32
C ASN A 178 -17.48 -26.68 -10.05
N LEU A 179 -16.39 -26.90 -9.32
CA LEU A 179 -16.41 -27.59 -8.03
C LEU A 179 -17.22 -26.82 -6.99
N ARG A 180 -17.02 -25.50 -6.87
CA ARG A 180 -17.84 -24.65 -5.99
C ARG A 180 -19.32 -24.70 -6.35
N LEU A 181 -19.66 -24.60 -7.64
CA LEU A 181 -21.05 -24.73 -8.10
C LEU A 181 -21.65 -26.11 -7.79
N LEU A 182 -20.85 -27.18 -7.84
CA LEU A 182 -21.28 -28.54 -7.46
C LEU A 182 -21.48 -28.67 -5.94
N GLU A 183 -20.63 -28.05 -5.13
CA GLU A 183 -20.78 -28.00 -3.66
C GLU A 183 -22.01 -27.18 -3.25
N GLU A 184 -22.25 -26.01 -3.85
CA GLU A 184 -23.44 -25.19 -3.66
C GLU A 184 -24.72 -25.96 -4.04
N ARG A 185 -24.76 -26.58 -5.23
CA ARG A 185 -25.87 -27.45 -5.67
C ARG A 185 -26.07 -28.65 -4.75
N GLY A 186 -24.98 -29.26 -4.28
CA GLY A 186 -25.00 -30.42 -3.40
C GLY A 186 -25.57 -30.10 -2.02
N THR A 187 -25.18 -28.96 -1.46
CA THR A 187 -25.71 -28.46 -0.18
C THR A 187 -27.18 -28.03 -0.31
N GLU A 188 -27.57 -27.35 -1.39
CA GLU A 188 -28.98 -27.02 -1.69
C GLU A 188 -29.83 -28.30 -1.80
N MET A 189 -29.38 -29.30 -2.56
CA MET A 189 -30.06 -30.58 -2.71
C MET A 189 -30.18 -31.34 -1.37
N HIS A 190 -29.13 -31.32 -0.55
CA HIS A 190 -29.15 -31.95 0.77
C HIS A 190 -30.18 -31.27 1.68
N HIS A 191 -30.15 -29.94 1.77
CA HIS A 191 -31.10 -29.16 2.57
C HIS A 191 -32.56 -29.38 2.11
N MET A 192 -32.81 -29.39 0.80
CA MET A 192 -34.14 -29.69 0.25
C MET A 192 -34.59 -31.12 0.57
N THR A 193 -33.65 -32.08 0.58
CA THR A 193 -33.93 -33.47 0.97
C THR A 193 -34.29 -33.58 2.45
N GLU A 194 -33.55 -32.89 3.34
CA GLU A 194 -33.85 -32.83 4.77
C GLU A 194 -35.23 -32.22 5.04
N LEU A 195 -35.53 -31.06 4.44
CA LEU A 195 -36.85 -30.42 4.56
C LEU A 195 -37.98 -31.33 4.09
N LYS A 196 -37.78 -32.08 2.99
CA LYS A 196 -38.77 -33.03 2.48
C LYS A 196 -38.91 -34.25 3.37
N ALA A 197 -37.81 -34.77 3.94
CA ALA A 197 -37.84 -35.85 4.92
C ALA A 197 -38.59 -35.43 6.20
N GLN A 198 -38.36 -34.22 6.70
CA GLN A 198 -39.10 -33.65 7.83
C GLN A 198 -40.60 -33.50 7.53
N GLN A 199 -40.96 -33.04 6.31
CA GLN A 199 -42.36 -32.97 5.86
C GLN A 199 -43.01 -34.36 5.81
N ILE A 200 -42.31 -35.38 5.29
CA ILE A 200 -42.79 -36.77 5.25
C ILE A 200 -42.97 -37.33 6.67
N LEU A 201 -42.04 -37.08 7.59
CA LEU A 201 -42.17 -37.48 9.00
C LEU A 201 -43.38 -36.81 9.67
N GLY A 202 -43.59 -35.52 9.42
CA GLY A 202 -44.78 -34.80 9.90
C GLY A 202 -46.08 -35.40 9.37
N LEU A 203 -46.16 -35.69 8.07
CA LEU A 203 -47.32 -36.33 7.45
C LEU A 203 -47.55 -37.75 7.96
N ASN A 204 -46.49 -38.55 8.16
CA ASN A 204 -46.58 -39.90 8.73
C ASN A 204 -47.10 -39.88 10.17
N ASN A 205 -46.69 -38.90 10.98
CA ASN A 205 -47.23 -38.72 12.33
C ASN A 205 -48.73 -38.40 12.32
N VAL A 206 -49.18 -37.52 11.40
CA VAL A 206 -50.60 -37.23 11.21
C VAL A 206 -51.37 -38.45 10.69
N LEU A 207 -50.80 -39.21 9.75
CA LEU A 207 -51.37 -40.44 9.23
C LEU A 207 -51.59 -41.46 10.36
N ALA A 208 -50.58 -41.69 11.20
CA ALA A 208 -50.65 -42.61 12.33
C ALA A 208 -51.71 -42.18 13.37
N GLN A 209 -51.83 -40.87 13.65
CA GLN A 209 -52.88 -40.34 14.52
C GLN A 209 -54.28 -40.56 13.91
N LEU A 210 -54.45 -40.36 12.61
CA LEU A 210 -55.71 -40.59 11.90
C LEU A 210 -56.07 -42.07 11.84
N GLN A 211 -55.11 -42.96 11.59
CA GLN A 211 -55.28 -44.42 11.65
C GLN A 211 -55.73 -44.85 13.05
N ALA A 212 -54.98 -44.48 14.10
CA ALA A 212 -55.35 -44.79 15.48
C ALA A 212 -56.73 -44.25 15.89
N ARG A 213 -57.18 -43.12 15.31
CA ARG A 213 -58.56 -42.61 15.50
C ARG A 213 -59.59 -43.45 14.74
N ARG A 214 -59.29 -43.89 13.51
CA ARG A 214 -60.17 -44.78 12.74
C ARG A 214 -60.30 -46.14 13.42
N ASP A 215 -59.22 -46.75 13.88
CA ASP A 215 -59.23 -48.06 14.55
C ASP A 215 -60.06 -48.01 15.84
N LYS A 216 -59.92 -46.93 16.62
CA LYS A 216 -60.78 -46.70 17.81
C LYS A 216 -62.27 -46.61 17.44
N ALA A 217 -62.60 -45.88 16.38
CA ALA A 217 -63.98 -45.74 15.91
C ALA A 217 -64.52 -47.07 15.35
N GLU A 218 -63.70 -47.84 14.64
CA GLU A 218 -64.07 -49.15 14.08
C GLU A 218 -64.29 -50.19 15.17
N VAL A 219 -63.46 -50.22 16.21
CA VAL A 219 -63.67 -51.05 17.41
C VAL A 219 -64.96 -50.65 18.14
N GLN A 220 -65.31 -49.37 18.19
CA GLN A 220 -66.59 -48.93 18.76
C GLN A 220 -67.78 -49.33 17.87
N ALA A 221 -67.66 -49.18 16.54
CA ALA A 221 -68.70 -49.59 15.60
C ALA A 221 -68.98 -51.10 15.70
N ARG A 222 -67.95 -51.96 15.65
CA ARG A 222 -68.08 -53.42 15.79
C ARG A 222 -68.76 -53.83 17.11
N LYS A 223 -68.50 -53.12 18.22
CA LYS A 223 -69.18 -53.37 19.50
C LYS A 223 -70.67 -53.09 19.41
N TRP A 224 -71.06 -51.95 18.84
CA TRP A 224 -72.47 -51.61 18.65
C TRP A 224 -73.16 -52.53 17.63
N GLU A 225 -72.47 -52.95 16.57
CA GLU A 225 -72.96 -53.94 15.60
C GLU A 225 -73.24 -55.29 16.27
N SER A 226 -72.35 -55.78 17.17
CA SER A 226 -72.59 -57.00 17.96
C SER A 226 -73.83 -56.87 18.83
N ILE A 227 -73.93 -55.79 19.61
CA ILE A 227 -75.07 -55.52 20.50
C ILE A 227 -76.39 -55.43 19.70
N VAL A 228 -76.38 -54.75 18.55
CA VAL A 228 -77.56 -54.65 17.67
C VAL A 228 -77.90 -56.02 17.05
N SER A 229 -76.90 -56.84 16.71
CA SER A 229 -77.10 -58.20 16.23
C SER A 229 -77.72 -59.10 17.31
N GLU A 230 -77.22 -59.07 18.55
CA GLU A 230 -77.76 -59.79 19.70
C GLU A 230 -79.21 -59.38 20.00
N ILE A 231 -79.50 -58.07 19.99
CA ILE A 231 -80.87 -57.54 20.13
C ILE A 231 -81.75 -58.03 18.97
N LYS A 232 -81.25 -58.04 17.74
CA LYS A 232 -81.99 -58.51 16.55
C LYS A 232 -82.30 -60.01 16.63
N VAL A 233 -81.34 -60.85 17.03
CA VAL A 233 -81.54 -62.29 17.25
C VAL A 233 -82.60 -62.51 18.33
N THR A 234 -82.42 -61.88 19.50
CA THR A 234 -83.39 -61.95 20.61
C THR A 234 -84.79 -61.48 20.18
N ALA A 235 -84.88 -60.41 19.39
CA ALA A 235 -86.15 -59.91 18.87
C ALA A 235 -86.79 -60.88 17.86
N THR A 236 -85.99 -61.57 17.02
CA THR A 236 -86.52 -62.60 16.12
C THR A 236 -86.98 -63.85 16.87
N GLU A 237 -86.28 -64.28 17.92
CA GLU A 237 -86.71 -65.37 18.80
C GLU A 237 -88.02 -65.03 19.51
N LYS A 238 -88.11 -63.83 20.12
CA LYS A 238 -89.33 -63.37 20.80
C LYS A 238 -90.50 -63.16 19.83
N ASN A 239 -90.24 -62.71 18.60
CA ASN A 239 -91.28 -62.62 17.56
C ASN A 239 -91.71 -64.02 17.07
N LEU A 240 -90.80 -64.99 17.02
CA LEU A 240 -91.13 -66.38 16.71
C LEU A 240 -91.98 -67.01 17.82
N GLU A 241 -91.59 -66.90 19.09
CA GLU A 241 -92.39 -67.30 20.25
C GLU A 241 -93.79 -66.67 20.19
N HIS A 242 -93.87 -65.36 19.98
CA HIS A 242 -95.12 -64.63 19.88
C HIS A 242 -95.99 -65.17 18.72
N THR A 243 -95.40 -65.40 17.54
CA THR A 243 -96.10 -65.94 16.36
C THR A 243 -96.56 -67.40 16.57
N GLN A 244 -95.78 -68.22 17.27
CA GLN A 244 -96.17 -69.57 17.68
C GLN A 244 -97.34 -69.52 18.66
N VAL A 245 -97.31 -68.66 19.68
CA VAL A 245 -98.42 -68.47 20.61
C VAL A 245 -99.68 -68.03 19.87
N LYS A 246 -99.61 -67.02 18.98
CA LYS A 246 -100.75 -66.61 18.13
C LYS A 246 -101.32 -67.79 17.34
N THR A 247 -100.46 -68.62 16.76
CA THR A 247 -100.86 -69.77 15.94
C THR A 247 -101.46 -70.89 16.79
N CYS A 248 -100.95 -71.14 18.00
CA CYS A 248 -101.54 -72.08 18.96
C CYS A 248 -102.92 -71.59 19.45
N CYS A 249 -103.08 -70.30 19.76
CA CYS A 249 -104.38 -69.70 20.08
C CYS A 249 -105.37 -69.86 18.93
N TRP A 250 -104.95 -69.54 17.69
CA TRP A 250 -105.77 -69.71 16.49
C TRP A 250 -106.18 -71.17 16.26
N ASN A 251 -105.24 -72.11 16.36
CA ASN A 251 -105.51 -73.54 16.19
C ASN A 251 -106.48 -74.07 17.27
N LEU A 252 -106.32 -73.64 18.53
CA LEU A 252 -107.21 -74.02 19.63
C LEU A 252 -108.62 -73.43 19.44
N TYR A 253 -108.72 -72.16 19.01
CA TYR A 253 -109.98 -71.53 18.65
C TYR A 253 -110.68 -72.28 17.50
N GLN A 254 -109.95 -72.62 16.42
CA GLN A 254 -110.48 -73.43 15.32
C GLN A 254 -110.96 -74.82 15.78
N GLN A 255 -110.23 -75.51 16.66
CA GLN A 255 -110.66 -76.80 17.21
C GLN A 255 -111.95 -76.69 18.04
N ILE A 256 -112.11 -75.60 18.81
CA ILE A 256 -113.30 -75.33 19.61
C ILE A 256 -114.50 -75.00 18.71
N CYS A 257 -114.31 -74.16 17.68
CA CYS A 257 -115.34 -73.90 16.66
C CYS A 257 -115.79 -75.20 15.97
N LYS A 258 -114.85 -76.05 15.54
CA LYS A 258 -115.15 -77.37 14.94
C LYS A 258 -115.88 -78.32 15.90
N LYS A 259 -115.53 -78.35 17.19
CA LYS A 259 -116.19 -79.22 18.18
C LYS A 259 -117.57 -78.74 18.63
N LYS A 260 -117.88 -77.45 18.43
CA LYS A 260 -119.20 -76.87 18.74
C LYS A 260 -120.10 -76.65 17.52
N ASP A 261 -119.59 -76.97 16.32
CA ASP A 261 -120.24 -76.72 15.03
C ASP A 261 -120.64 -75.23 14.81
N ILE A 262 -119.75 -74.32 15.23
CA ILE A 262 -119.94 -72.86 15.10
C ILE A 262 -119.01 -72.35 13.98
N PRO A 263 -119.49 -71.53 13.03
CA PRO A 263 -118.63 -70.93 12.01
C PRO A 263 -117.53 -70.04 12.64
N VAL A 264 -116.39 -69.96 11.98
CA VAL A 264 -115.22 -69.19 12.45
C VAL A 264 -115.46 -67.69 12.23
N THR A 265 -116.03 -67.01 13.22
CA THR A 265 -116.43 -65.58 13.12
C THR A 265 -115.28 -64.58 13.38
N VAL A 266 -114.27 -64.96 14.16
CA VAL A 266 -113.18 -64.04 14.57
C VAL A 266 -112.00 -64.09 13.60
N SER A 267 -111.46 -62.92 13.25
CA SER A 267 -110.28 -62.79 12.37
C SER A 267 -109.00 -63.36 13.01
N LYS A 268 -108.09 -63.85 12.17
CA LYS A 268 -106.82 -64.48 12.55
C LYS A 268 -105.91 -63.57 13.41
N ASP A 269 -105.96 -62.26 13.18
CA ASP A 269 -105.10 -61.29 13.87
C ASP A 269 -105.66 -60.81 15.23
N ASN A 270 -106.96 -61.01 15.50
CA ASN A 270 -107.61 -60.56 16.75
C ASN A 270 -107.50 -61.61 17.87
N ILE A 271 -106.29 -61.83 18.38
CA ILE A 271 -106.00 -62.88 19.38
C ILE A 271 -106.77 -62.68 20.69
N GLU A 272 -107.02 -61.43 21.10
CA GLU A 272 -107.76 -61.13 22.33
C GLU A 272 -109.18 -61.72 22.29
N GLN A 273 -109.91 -61.51 21.19
CA GLN A 273 -111.26 -62.07 20.99
C GLN A 273 -111.24 -63.60 20.85
N GLN A 274 -110.20 -64.17 20.24
CA GLN A 274 -110.01 -65.63 20.17
C GLN A 274 -109.83 -66.21 21.59
N LEU A 275 -108.94 -65.61 22.40
CA LEU A 275 -108.66 -66.02 23.77
C LEU A 275 -109.87 -65.87 24.69
N ASP A 276 -110.65 -64.80 24.55
CA ASP A 276 -111.86 -64.60 25.33
C ASP A 276 -112.94 -65.64 24.98
N GLN A 277 -113.07 -66.02 23.70
CA GLN A 277 -113.98 -67.10 23.30
C GLN A 277 -113.48 -68.47 23.78
N ILE A 278 -112.18 -68.77 23.67
CA ILE A 278 -111.55 -69.96 24.27
C ILE A 278 -111.85 -70.02 25.77
N LYS A 279 -111.61 -68.93 26.51
CA LYS A 279 -111.87 -68.81 27.95
C LYS A 279 -113.33 -69.06 28.31
N ARG A 280 -114.29 -68.47 27.59
CA ARG A 280 -115.73 -68.73 27.76
C ARG A 280 -116.04 -70.22 27.61
N THR A 281 -115.58 -70.85 26.52
CA THR A 281 -115.82 -72.28 26.30
C THR A 281 -115.13 -73.21 27.31
N ILE A 282 -113.95 -72.84 27.84
CA ILE A 282 -113.30 -73.59 28.94
C ILE A 282 -114.11 -73.47 30.24
N ILE A 283 -114.67 -72.28 30.54
CA ILE A 283 -115.54 -72.08 31.71
C ILE A 283 -116.83 -72.90 31.57
N GLU A 284 -117.44 -72.93 30.38
CA GLU A 284 -118.60 -73.76 30.07
C GLU A 284 -118.29 -75.27 30.15
N LEU A 285 -117.17 -75.74 29.61
CA LEU A 285 -116.75 -77.13 29.76
C LEU A 285 -116.50 -77.48 31.24
N LYS A 286 -115.99 -76.54 32.03
CA LYS A 286 -115.77 -76.70 33.47
C LYS A 286 -117.07 -76.71 34.28
N SER A 287 -118.10 -75.96 33.87
CA SER A 287 -119.44 -76.05 34.48
C SER A 287 -120.16 -77.34 34.06
N ILE A 288 -120.08 -77.74 32.78
CA ILE A 288 -120.59 -79.03 32.30
C ILE A 288 -119.89 -80.21 33.02
N MET A 289 -118.56 -80.18 33.22
CA MET A 289 -117.85 -81.19 34.02
C MET A 289 -118.30 -81.20 35.49
N LYS A 290 -118.60 -80.05 36.10
CA LYS A 290 -119.14 -79.99 37.46
C LYS A 290 -120.53 -80.63 37.52
N ILE A 291 -121.39 -80.33 36.56
CA ILE A 291 -122.75 -80.90 36.46
C ILE A 291 -122.67 -82.41 36.20
N ALA A 292 -121.81 -82.87 35.29
CA ALA A 292 -121.58 -84.29 35.03
C ALA A 292 -121.04 -85.05 36.27
N LYS A 293 -120.17 -84.42 37.08
CA LYS A 293 -119.73 -84.96 38.39
C LYS A 293 -120.80 -84.96 39.46
N ILE A 294 -121.87 -84.18 39.31
CA ILE A 294 -123.05 -84.20 40.19
C ILE A 294 -124.06 -85.26 39.73
N ILE A 295 -124.04 -85.66 38.44
CA ILE A 295 -124.91 -86.70 37.86
C ILE A 295 -124.28 -88.11 37.95
N THR A 296 -122.98 -88.20 38.28
CA THR A 296 -122.24 -89.49 38.49
C THR A 296 -121.98 -89.80 39.96
N LYS A 297 -122.84 -89.29 40.86
CA LYS A 297 -122.91 -89.60 42.29
C LYS A 297 -124.36 -89.62 42.76
#